data_AF-A0A8B6HHX1-F1
#
_entry.id   AF-A0A8B6HHX1-F1
#
_cell.length_a   1.000
_cell.length_b   1.000
_cell.length_c   1.000
_cell.angle_alpha   90.00
_cell.angle_beta   90.00
_cell.angle_gamma   90.00
#
_symmetry.space_group_name_H-M   'P 1'
#
loop_
_entity.id
_entity.type
_entity.pdbx_description
1 polymer ?
#
loop_
_entity_poly.entity_id
_entity_poly.type
_entity_poly.pdbx_seq_one_letter_code
_entity_poly.pdbx_strand_id
1 'polypeptide(L)'
;MTEKIDFHHKVILAPMVRVSTLPFRLLSLRYGADLVYCEEIIDFKILSSTRVENDILGTVDYVMSDGFVVFRTCPQEKGKVFFQLGTSDPERAVAAALKVQDDVAGIDVNMGCPKEFSIKGGMGAALLKKPEKVKQILSSLVKAVSIPVTCKIRCLPTLDETIELAKIIEKTGVSALTVHGRTKEERPRHTNRNEFIRKIAESLSIPVIANGGSKEMKDNPDIQKFAKNTGCTSVMVAQAAERNPSIFSKEGMIPLLDIVREYIKMAIDWDNNAINSKYCILAMMYKDMDLKEGDQSLTAVTMEEFSEIWGLQEYFNQHKQSMTKLLAMKYDKETEIHVVTTDDGHTTIEMPFKFIKKEFPPKISPKQRLYEATKRAGINRLEYDVTERTEDRCYNCILNVGGNLYTTPYWEKSKQLAEQGAAMVATTVLDIEDERQFVEGGQNEALVEKWKKRKNDSDVKDIYLSFKHLLDKANEEKEKLAKKRLNDETNDSCIEVKHFVSDNHDDVVT
;
A
#
# COMPACT_ATOMS: atom_id res chain seq x y z
N MET A 1 -10.48 14.51 -26.20
CA MET A 1 -10.58 13.17 -26.81
C MET A 1 -9.28 12.47 -26.51
N THR A 2 -9.31 11.39 -25.73
CA THR A 2 -8.14 10.53 -25.53
C THR A 2 -7.75 9.93 -26.89
N GLU A 3 -6.48 10.08 -27.28
CA GLU A 3 -5.98 9.51 -28.52
C GLU A 3 -6.17 7.99 -28.46
N LYS A 4 -6.82 7.41 -29.48
CA LYS A 4 -7.17 5.99 -29.47
C LYS A 4 -5.89 5.17 -29.63
N ILE A 5 -5.56 4.33 -28.64
CA ILE A 5 -4.38 3.47 -28.69
C ILE A 5 -4.49 2.50 -29.87
N ASP A 6 -3.50 2.55 -30.75
CA ASP A 6 -3.31 1.60 -31.84
C ASP A 6 -2.55 0.35 -31.33
N PHE A 7 -3.16 -0.83 -31.47
CA PHE A 7 -2.57 -2.10 -31.07
C PHE A 7 -1.82 -2.83 -32.19
N HIS A 8 -1.63 -2.22 -33.36
CA HIS A 8 -0.82 -2.78 -34.45
C HIS A 8 0.67 -2.46 -34.28
N HIS A 9 1.53 -3.39 -34.69
CA HIS A 9 2.99 -3.23 -34.70
C HIS A 9 3.58 -2.86 -33.33
N LYS A 10 3.00 -3.40 -32.25
CA LYS A 10 3.43 -3.16 -30.87
C LYS A 10 4.20 -4.35 -30.31
N VAL A 11 5.24 -4.04 -29.56
CA VAL A 11 5.96 -4.99 -28.72
C VAL A 11 5.63 -4.69 -27.25
N ILE A 12 5.04 -5.67 -26.57
CA ILE A 12 4.29 -5.45 -25.34
C ILE A 12 4.89 -6.29 -24.21
N LEU A 13 5.10 -5.69 -23.03
CA LEU A 13 5.41 -6.45 -21.81
C LEU A 13 4.15 -7.16 -21.31
N ALA A 14 4.25 -8.48 -21.12
CA ALA A 14 3.16 -9.29 -20.59
C ALA A 14 2.87 -9.01 -19.09
N PRO A 15 1.63 -9.24 -18.65
CA PRO A 15 1.30 -9.24 -17.23
C PRO A 15 1.91 -10.46 -16.55
N MET A 16 2.74 -10.23 -15.54
CA MET A 16 3.43 -11.28 -14.79
C MET A 16 3.37 -10.97 -13.30
N VAL A 17 2.65 -11.81 -12.54
CA VAL A 17 2.52 -11.68 -11.08
C VAL A 17 3.90 -11.63 -10.42
N ARG A 18 4.10 -10.64 -9.53
CA ARG A 18 5.37 -10.25 -8.90
C ARG A 18 6.43 -9.63 -9.80
N VAL A 19 6.40 -9.81 -11.12
CA VAL A 19 7.44 -9.27 -12.01
C VAL A 19 7.05 -7.90 -12.52
N SER A 20 5.84 -7.75 -13.06
CA SER A 20 5.39 -6.52 -13.73
C SER A 20 4.96 -5.41 -12.76
N THR A 21 5.72 -5.21 -11.68
CA THR A 21 5.65 -4.03 -10.79
C THR A 21 6.28 -2.81 -11.47
N LEU A 22 6.10 -1.61 -10.88
CA LEU A 22 6.52 -0.35 -11.52
C LEU A 22 7.98 -0.36 -12.03
N PRO A 23 8.99 -0.80 -11.23
CA PRO A 23 10.38 -0.80 -11.69
C PRO A 23 10.58 -1.58 -12.98
N PHE A 24 9.97 -2.76 -13.09
CA PHE A 24 10.13 -3.63 -14.24
C PHE A 24 9.42 -3.11 -15.49
N ARG A 25 8.24 -2.49 -15.30
CA ARG A 25 7.49 -1.85 -16.39
C ARG A 25 8.27 -0.68 -16.97
N LEU A 26 8.78 0.21 -16.12
CA LEU A 26 9.60 1.35 -16.56
C LEU A 26 10.89 0.91 -17.23
N LEU A 27 11.55 -0.13 -16.70
CA LEU A 27 12.75 -0.70 -17.33
C LEU A 27 12.42 -1.28 -18.71
N SER A 28 11.30 -1.98 -18.85
CA SER A 28 10.85 -2.50 -20.15
C SER A 28 10.53 -1.38 -21.15
N LEU A 29 9.89 -0.29 -20.71
CA LEU A 29 9.66 0.89 -21.54
C LEU A 29 10.96 1.56 -21.97
N ARG A 30 11.96 1.65 -21.07
CA ARG A 30 13.29 2.20 -21.38
C ARG A 30 13.97 1.45 -22.52
N TYR A 31 13.83 0.12 -22.55
CA TYR A 31 14.37 -0.70 -23.63
C TYR A 31 13.44 -0.84 -24.83
N GLY A 32 12.35 -0.08 -24.91
CA GLY A 32 11.56 0.00 -26.15
C GLY A 32 10.34 -0.91 -26.21
N ALA A 33 9.82 -1.40 -25.08
CA ALA A 33 8.43 -1.85 -25.05
C ALA A 33 7.50 -0.68 -25.36
N ASP A 34 6.51 -0.89 -26.23
CA ASP A 34 5.55 0.16 -26.60
C ASP A 34 4.45 0.31 -25.54
N LEU A 35 3.99 -0.82 -25.01
CA LEU A 35 2.96 -0.93 -23.97
C LEU A 35 3.43 -1.90 -22.87
N VAL A 36 2.98 -1.67 -21.65
CA VAL A 36 3.32 -2.51 -20.49
C VAL A 36 2.09 -2.89 -19.70
N TYR A 37 1.96 -4.17 -19.36
CA TYR A 37 0.86 -4.64 -18.53
C TYR A 37 1.34 -4.80 -17.10
N CYS A 38 0.56 -4.33 -16.11
CA CYS A 38 0.84 -4.63 -14.71
C CYS A 38 0.59 -6.10 -14.40
N GLU A 39 0.98 -6.55 -13.21
CA GLU A 39 0.57 -7.87 -12.74
C GLU A 39 -0.95 -8.02 -12.66
N GLU A 40 -1.44 -9.27 -12.65
CA GLU A 40 -2.85 -9.55 -12.39
C GLU A 40 -3.21 -9.08 -10.97
N ILE A 41 -4.09 -8.08 -10.87
CA ILE A 41 -4.61 -7.56 -9.60
C ILE A 41 -6.08 -7.95 -9.47
N ILE A 42 -6.42 -8.58 -8.35
CA ILE A 42 -7.80 -9.01 -8.06
C ILE A 42 -8.69 -7.81 -7.76
N ASP A 43 -9.87 -7.79 -8.36
CA ASP A 43 -10.89 -6.75 -8.21
C ASP A 43 -11.17 -6.37 -6.74
N PHE A 44 -11.37 -7.36 -5.86
CA PHE A 44 -11.56 -7.14 -4.42
C PHE A 44 -10.41 -6.37 -3.76
N LYS A 45 -9.16 -6.64 -4.17
CA LYS A 45 -7.98 -6.04 -3.57
C LYS A 45 -7.83 -4.58 -3.98
N ILE A 46 -8.00 -4.27 -5.27
CA ILE A 46 -7.94 -2.88 -5.73
C ILE A 46 -9.13 -2.06 -5.21
N LEU A 47 -10.33 -2.64 -5.14
CA LEU A 47 -11.50 -1.98 -4.55
C LEU A 47 -11.31 -1.62 -3.07
N SER A 48 -10.60 -2.46 -2.31
CA SER A 48 -10.30 -2.23 -0.90
C SER A 48 -9.14 -1.24 -0.64
N SER A 49 -8.42 -0.83 -1.68
CA SER A 49 -7.32 0.14 -1.58
C SER A 49 -7.81 1.60 -1.53
N THR A 50 -6.93 2.56 -1.30
CA THR A 50 -7.20 4.00 -1.43
C THR A 50 -6.20 4.59 -2.41
N ARG A 51 -6.67 5.42 -3.36
CA ARG A 51 -5.79 6.15 -4.27
C ARG A 51 -5.13 7.29 -3.50
N VAL A 52 -3.81 7.35 -3.52
CA VAL A 52 -2.98 8.34 -2.82
C VAL A 52 -1.98 8.91 -3.80
N GLU A 53 -1.91 10.24 -3.89
CA GLU A 53 -0.82 10.92 -4.58
C GLU A 53 0.40 10.95 -3.68
N ASN A 54 1.50 10.41 -4.18
CA ASN A 54 2.74 10.28 -3.44
C ASN A 54 3.77 11.25 -4.01
N ASP A 55 3.76 12.48 -3.50
CA ASP A 55 4.62 13.56 -3.98
C ASP A 55 6.11 13.30 -3.76
N ILE A 56 6.45 12.42 -2.81
CA ILE A 56 7.84 12.08 -2.50
C ILE A 56 8.44 11.27 -3.66
N LEU A 57 7.69 10.30 -4.18
CA LEU A 57 8.10 9.47 -5.31
C LEU A 57 7.63 10.03 -6.65
N GLY A 58 6.71 11.00 -6.66
CA GLY A 58 6.03 11.44 -7.88
C GLY A 58 5.14 10.34 -8.48
N THR A 59 4.50 9.53 -7.62
CA THR A 59 3.65 8.39 -8.04
C THR A 59 2.20 8.58 -7.65
N VAL A 60 1.35 7.74 -8.24
CA VAL A 60 0.01 7.44 -7.73
C VAL A 60 0.01 6.02 -7.18
N ASP A 61 -0.35 5.90 -5.91
CA ASP A 61 -0.34 4.65 -5.17
C ASP A 61 -1.76 4.23 -4.79
N TYR A 62 -2.07 2.95 -4.95
CA TYR A 62 -3.30 2.33 -4.49
C TYR A 62 -2.99 1.49 -3.26
N VAL A 63 -3.24 2.04 -2.08
CA VAL A 63 -2.71 1.52 -0.81
C VAL A 63 -3.81 0.90 0.05
N MET A 64 -3.55 -0.27 0.61
CA MET A 64 -4.42 -0.90 1.61
C MET A 64 -4.31 -0.19 2.97
N SER A 65 -5.24 -0.48 3.88
CA SER A 65 -5.23 0.11 5.23
C SER A 65 -4.01 -0.25 6.08
N ASP A 66 -3.32 -1.35 5.75
CA ASP A 66 -2.09 -1.79 6.43
C ASP A 66 -0.81 -1.19 5.82
N GLY A 67 -0.94 -0.27 4.85
CA GLY A 67 0.16 0.34 4.13
C GLY A 67 0.65 -0.47 2.93
N PHE A 68 0.07 -1.63 2.64
CA PHE A 68 0.47 -2.42 1.47
C PHE A 68 0.05 -1.72 0.16
N VAL A 69 1.03 -1.43 -0.69
CA VAL A 69 0.80 -0.84 -2.02
C VAL A 69 0.37 -1.94 -2.99
N VAL A 70 -0.89 -1.89 -3.43
CA VAL A 70 -1.50 -2.84 -4.37
C VAL A 70 -1.06 -2.57 -5.80
N PHE A 71 -1.06 -1.30 -6.18
CA PHE A 71 -0.65 -0.82 -7.49
C PHE A 71 0.03 0.53 -7.31
N ARG A 72 1.16 0.72 -7.99
CA ARG A 72 1.88 1.98 -8.05
C ARG A 72 2.14 2.28 -9.52
N THR A 73 1.87 3.51 -9.94
CA THR A 73 2.10 4.01 -11.29
C THR A 73 2.65 5.43 -11.25
N CYS A 74 3.13 5.94 -12.37
CA CYS A 74 3.71 7.26 -12.47
C CYS A 74 3.43 7.90 -13.84
N PRO A 75 3.58 9.23 -13.97
CA PRO A 75 3.33 9.93 -15.22
C PRO A 75 4.07 9.36 -16.44
N GLN A 76 5.26 8.79 -16.24
CA GLN A 76 6.11 8.22 -17.30
C GLN A 76 5.46 7.05 -18.04
N GLU A 77 4.58 6.29 -17.39
CA GLU A 77 3.89 5.13 -18.01
C GLU A 77 2.38 5.30 -18.16
N LYS A 78 1.78 6.38 -17.64
CA LYS A 78 0.32 6.60 -17.64
C LYS A 78 -0.35 6.35 -19.00
N GLY A 79 0.27 6.80 -20.09
CA GLY A 79 -0.22 6.59 -21.46
C GLY A 79 0.12 5.23 -22.10
N LYS A 80 0.78 4.32 -21.37
CA LYS A 80 1.29 3.03 -21.86
C LYS A 80 0.95 1.82 -20.98
N VAL A 81 0.58 2.05 -19.72
CA VAL A 81 0.31 0.99 -18.75
C VAL A 81 -1.11 0.45 -18.86
N PHE A 82 -1.26 -0.86 -18.99
CA PHE A 82 -2.53 -1.56 -18.94
C PHE A 82 -2.72 -2.21 -17.56
N PHE A 83 -3.85 -1.91 -16.93
CA PHE A 83 -4.21 -2.50 -15.65
C PHE A 83 -4.91 -3.85 -15.88
N GLN A 84 -4.25 -4.96 -15.54
CA GLN A 84 -4.85 -6.29 -15.69
C GLN A 84 -5.66 -6.70 -14.45
N LEU A 85 -6.98 -6.81 -14.63
CA LEU A 85 -7.94 -7.29 -13.63
C LEU A 85 -8.07 -8.82 -13.64
N GLY A 86 -7.96 -9.41 -12.45
CA GLY A 86 -8.56 -10.70 -12.14
C GLY A 86 -9.95 -10.47 -11.58
N THR A 87 -10.99 -10.90 -12.30
CA THR A 87 -12.39 -10.71 -11.89
C THR A 87 -13.27 -11.85 -12.42
N SER A 88 -14.40 -12.07 -11.74
CA SER A 88 -15.45 -13.01 -12.14
C SER A 88 -16.83 -12.37 -12.07
N ASP A 89 -16.91 -11.05 -11.95
CA ASP A 89 -18.15 -10.32 -11.75
C ASP A 89 -18.19 -8.98 -12.50
N PRO A 90 -19.21 -8.72 -13.34
CA PRO A 90 -19.28 -7.49 -14.14
C PRO A 90 -19.29 -6.21 -13.32
N GLU A 91 -20.03 -6.17 -12.21
CA GLU A 91 -20.20 -4.94 -11.42
C GLU A 91 -18.90 -4.59 -10.70
N ARG A 92 -18.24 -5.58 -10.08
CA ARG A 92 -16.93 -5.37 -9.47
C ARG A 92 -15.86 -5.01 -10.50
N ALA A 93 -15.88 -5.64 -11.68
CA ALA A 93 -14.96 -5.30 -12.76
C ALA A 93 -15.07 -3.83 -13.14
N VAL A 94 -16.30 -3.33 -13.35
CA VAL A 94 -16.57 -1.93 -13.67
C VAL A 94 -16.12 -1.01 -12.54
N ALA A 95 -16.49 -1.31 -11.29
CA ALA A 95 -16.09 -0.49 -10.15
C ALA A 95 -14.55 -0.41 -10.00
N ALA A 96 -13.85 -1.53 -10.20
CA ALA A 96 -12.39 -1.58 -10.15
C ALA A 96 -11.75 -0.80 -11.31
N ALA A 97 -12.31 -0.91 -12.51
CA ALA A 97 -11.83 -0.22 -13.69
C ALA A 97 -12.01 1.31 -13.60
N LEU A 98 -13.20 1.76 -13.19
CA LEU A 98 -13.50 3.20 -12.96
C LEU A 98 -12.57 3.80 -11.91
N LYS A 99 -12.20 3.02 -10.89
CA LYS A 99 -11.30 3.46 -9.82
C LYS A 99 -9.88 3.77 -10.32
N VAL A 100 -9.39 3.09 -11.37
CA VAL A 100 -8.01 3.22 -11.86
C VAL A 100 -7.88 3.92 -13.20
N GLN A 101 -8.98 4.14 -13.93
CA GLN A 101 -8.95 4.59 -15.33
C GLN A 101 -8.20 5.90 -15.55
N ASP A 102 -8.18 6.79 -14.56
CA ASP A 102 -7.55 8.10 -14.67
C ASP A 102 -6.03 8.04 -14.57
N ASP A 103 -5.46 6.91 -14.18
CA ASP A 103 -4.02 6.72 -13.98
C ASP A 103 -3.40 5.69 -14.94
N VAL A 104 -4.20 5.09 -15.83
CA VAL A 104 -3.75 4.02 -16.74
C VAL A 104 -4.23 4.23 -18.17
N ALA A 105 -3.57 3.57 -19.12
CA ALA A 105 -3.83 3.71 -20.56
C ALA A 105 -4.99 2.82 -21.03
N GLY A 106 -5.25 1.73 -20.30
CA GLY A 106 -6.29 0.76 -20.64
C GLY A 106 -6.51 -0.27 -19.55
N ILE A 107 -7.60 -1.01 -19.69
CA ILE A 107 -8.01 -2.09 -18.78
C ILE A 107 -7.86 -3.41 -19.53
N ASP A 108 -7.31 -4.43 -18.87
CA ASP A 108 -7.25 -5.79 -19.39
C ASP A 108 -7.95 -6.78 -18.46
N VAL A 109 -8.67 -7.76 -19.00
CA VAL A 109 -9.23 -8.85 -18.19
C VAL A 109 -8.43 -10.14 -18.39
N ASN A 110 -7.91 -10.69 -17.29
CA ASN A 110 -7.24 -11.97 -17.30
C ASN A 110 -8.25 -13.13 -17.42
N MET A 111 -8.19 -13.84 -18.53
CA MET A 111 -8.97 -15.07 -18.78
C MET A 111 -8.06 -16.28 -19.03
N GLY A 112 -6.78 -16.18 -18.67
CA GLY A 112 -5.75 -17.17 -19.01
C GLY A 112 -5.04 -17.80 -17.82
N CYS A 113 -5.19 -17.26 -16.61
CA CYS A 113 -4.49 -17.74 -15.41
C CYS A 113 -4.99 -19.14 -14.99
N PRO A 114 -4.12 -20.18 -14.99
CA PRO A 114 -4.51 -21.53 -14.60
C PRO A 114 -4.28 -21.81 -13.10
N LYS A 115 -3.87 -20.81 -12.31
CA LYS A 115 -3.57 -21.01 -10.88
C LYS A 115 -4.86 -21.29 -10.10
N GLU A 116 -4.74 -22.15 -9.10
CA GLU A 116 -5.89 -22.68 -8.35
C GLU A 116 -6.74 -21.59 -7.69
N PHE A 117 -6.11 -20.55 -7.11
CA PHE A 117 -6.84 -19.43 -6.51
C PHE A 117 -7.72 -18.69 -7.53
N SER A 118 -7.24 -18.54 -8.78
CA SER A 118 -7.97 -17.87 -9.85
C SER A 118 -9.16 -18.73 -10.29
N ILE A 119 -8.94 -20.04 -10.47
CA ILE A 119 -10.00 -21.00 -10.83
C ILE A 119 -11.08 -21.08 -9.75
N LYS A 120 -10.70 -21.21 -8.47
CA LYS A 120 -11.65 -21.26 -7.33
C LYS A 120 -12.46 -19.97 -7.20
N GLY A 121 -11.86 -18.82 -7.48
CA GLY A 121 -12.55 -17.53 -7.54
C GLY A 121 -13.42 -17.33 -8.80
N GLY A 122 -13.46 -18.30 -9.72
CA GLY A 122 -14.19 -18.20 -10.98
C GLY A 122 -13.56 -17.25 -12.01
N MET A 123 -12.30 -16.88 -11.82
CA MET A 123 -11.52 -15.94 -12.63
C MET A 123 -10.55 -16.69 -13.56
N GLY A 124 -9.80 -15.95 -14.38
CA GLY A 124 -8.74 -16.52 -15.21
C GLY A 124 -9.26 -17.59 -16.16
N ALA A 125 -8.58 -18.74 -16.24
CA ALA A 125 -8.93 -19.81 -17.15
C ALA A 125 -10.32 -20.45 -16.87
N ALA A 126 -10.94 -20.19 -15.71
CA ALA A 126 -12.31 -20.64 -15.43
C ALA A 126 -13.35 -19.91 -16.30
N LEU A 127 -13.06 -18.68 -16.72
CA LEU A 127 -13.93 -17.88 -17.59
C LEU A 127 -14.03 -18.44 -19.01
N LEU A 128 -13.00 -19.16 -19.48
CA LEU A 128 -12.97 -19.74 -20.83
C LEU A 128 -14.13 -20.73 -21.08
N LYS A 129 -14.69 -21.32 -20.02
CA LYS A 129 -15.85 -22.23 -20.08
C LYS A 129 -17.19 -21.53 -19.85
N LYS A 130 -17.21 -20.20 -19.72
CA LYS A 130 -18.39 -19.39 -19.39
C LYS A 130 -18.54 -18.21 -20.36
N PRO A 131 -18.80 -18.44 -21.67
CA PRO A 131 -18.85 -17.37 -22.67
C PRO A 131 -19.86 -16.26 -22.35
N GLU A 132 -21.02 -16.58 -21.77
CA GLU A 132 -21.98 -15.56 -21.37
C GLU A 132 -21.47 -14.67 -20.23
N LYS A 133 -20.73 -15.23 -19.27
CA LYS A 133 -20.12 -14.43 -18.20
C LYS A 133 -19.01 -13.54 -18.75
N VAL A 134 -18.20 -14.06 -19.69
CA VAL A 134 -17.20 -13.28 -20.44
C VAL A 134 -17.87 -12.09 -21.15
N LYS A 135 -18.94 -12.34 -21.89
CA LYS A 135 -19.71 -11.31 -22.60
C LYS A 135 -20.25 -10.25 -21.64
N GLN A 136 -20.82 -10.66 -20.50
CA GLN A 136 -21.32 -9.74 -19.48
C GLN A 136 -20.20 -8.85 -18.91
N ILE A 137 -19.06 -9.42 -18.53
CA ILE A 137 -17.93 -8.67 -17.95
C ILE A 137 -17.40 -7.65 -18.97
N LEU A 138 -17.04 -8.11 -20.17
CA LEU A 138 -16.41 -7.26 -21.18
C LEU A 138 -17.36 -6.17 -21.70
N SER A 139 -18.62 -6.51 -21.99
CA SER A 139 -19.59 -5.52 -22.48
C SER A 139 -19.89 -4.46 -21.42
N SER A 140 -19.85 -4.82 -20.13
CA SER A 140 -20.04 -3.86 -19.04
C SER A 140 -18.85 -2.92 -18.92
N LEU A 141 -17.63 -3.44 -19.00
CA LEU A 141 -16.40 -2.64 -18.99
C LEU A 141 -16.37 -1.67 -20.18
N VAL A 142 -16.53 -2.16 -21.41
CA VAL A 142 -16.48 -1.35 -22.64
C VAL A 142 -17.50 -0.21 -22.63
N LYS A 143 -18.67 -0.41 -22.01
CA LYS A 143 -19.69 0.64 -21.88
C LYS A 143 -19.38 1.67 -20.79
N ALA A 144 -18.65 1.27 -19.75
CA ALA A 144 -18.50 2.07 -18.53
C ALA A 144 -17.24 2.96 -18.53
N VAL A 145 -16.12 2.49 -19.07
CA VAL A 145 -14.85 3.25 -19.05
C VAL A 145 -14.58 4.01 -20.33
N SER A 146 -13.83 5.11 -20.26
CA SER A 146 -13.45 5.92 -21.42
C SER A 146 -12.11 5.50 -22.08
N ILE A 147 -11.43 4.51 -21.51
CA ILE A 147 -10.14 3.97 -21.97
C ILE A 147 -10.35 2.59 -22.63
N PRO A 148 -9.46 2.14 -23.53
CA PRO A 148 -9.62 0.85 -24.20
C PRO A 148 -9.65 -0.33 -23.22
N VAL A 149 -10.51 -1.30 -23.53
CA VAL A 149 -10.61 -2.58 -22.82
C VAL A 149 -10.03 -3.68 -23.70
N THR A 150 -9.12 -4.48 -23.16
CA THR A 150 -8.57 -5.69 -23.80
C THR A 150 -8.83 -6.91 -22.92
N CYS A 151 -8.54 -8.09 -23.44
CA CYS A 151 -8.45 -9.29 -22.60
C CYS A 151 -7.37 -10.24 -23.09
N LYS A 152 -6.93 -11.11 -22.18
CA LYS A 152 -5.92 -12.13 -22.45
C LYS A 152 -6.47 -13.54 -22.20
N ILE A 153 -6.47 -14.37 -23.24
CA ILE A 153 -6.95 -15.76 -23.20
C ILE A 153 -5.82 -16.78 -23.40
N ARG A 154 -6.16 -18.04 -23.14
CA ARG A 154 -5.44 -19.23 -23.61
C ARG A 154 -6.28 -19.95 -24.66
N CYS A 155 -5.64 -20.77 -25.50
CA CYS A 155 -6.38 -21.62 -26.44
C CYS A 155 -7.27 -22.63 -25.69
N LEU A 156 -8.42 -22.93 -26.28
CA LEU A 156 -9.26 -24.07 -25.92
C LEU A 156 -8.70 -25.36 -26.58
N PRO A 157 -9.22 -26.55 -26.22
CA PRO A 157 -8.74 -27.82 -26.78
C PRO A 157 -8.76 -27.87 -28.31
N THR A 158 -9.77 -27.28 -28.94
CA THR A 158 -9.91 -27.23 -30.39
C THR A 158 -9.79 -25.81 -30.95
N LEU A 159 -9.45 -25.71 -32.24
CA LEU A 159 -9.36 -24.43 -32.95
C LEU A 159 -10.73 -23.76 -33.05
N ASP A 160 -11.75 -24.52 -33.44
CA ASP A 160 -13.10 -24.00 -33.67
C ASP A 160 -13.69 -23.41 -32.37
N GLU A 161 -13.60 -24.13 -31.26
CA GLU A 161 -14.02 -23.60 -29.93
C GLU A 161 -13.28 -22.29 -29.59
N THR A 162 -11.98 -22.22 -29.90
CA THR A 162 -11.19 -21.01 -29.62
C THR A 162 -11.63 -19.85 -30.49
N ILE A 163 -11.90 -20.07 -31.78
CA ILE A 163 -12.40 -19.05 -32.71
C ILE A 163 -13.81 -18.59 -32.31
N GLU A 164 -14.70 -19.50 -31.92
CA GLU A 164 -16.04 -19.17 -31.44
C GLU A 164 -15.99 -18.25 -30.22
N LEU A 165 -15.17 -18.59 -29.22
CA LEU A 165 -14.96 -17.74 -28.06
C LEU A 165 -14.37 -16.37 -28.45
N ALA A 166 -13.39 -16.36 -29.34
CA ALA A 166 -12.75 -15.13 -29.81
C ALA A 166 -13.75 -14.18 -30.52
N LYS A 167 -14.65 -14.74 -31.34
CA LYS A 167 -15.74 -13.97 -31.99
C LYS A 167 -16.78 -13.45 -30.99
N ILE A 168 -17.07 -14.21 -29.93
CA ILE A 168 -17.93 -13.71 -28.83
C ILE A 168 -17.27 -12.51 -28.15
N ILE A 169 -15.97 -12.62 -27.85
CA ILE A 169 -15.17 -11.55 -27.25
C ILE A 169 -15.17 -10.30 -28.15
N GLU A 170 -14.88 -10.45 -29.44
CA GLU A 170 -14.88 -9.32 -30.40
C GLU A 170 -16.21 -8.55 -30.39
N LYS A 171 -17.35 -9.25 -30.39
CA LYS A 171 -18.68 -8.63 -30.37
C LYS A 171 -18.96 -7.78 -29.12
N THR A 172 -18.16 -7.90 -28.06
CA THR A 172 -18.30 -7.06 -26.86
C THR A 172 -17.73 -5.66 -27.03
N GLY A 173 -16.93 -5.43 -28.08
CA GLY A 173 -16.30 -4.14 -28.37
C GLY A 173 -14.93 -3.94 -27.74
N VAL A 174 -14.25 -5.00 -27.31
CA VAL A 174 -12.84 -4.90 -26.86
C VAL A 174 -11.93 -4.39 -27.99
N SER A 175 -10.91 -3.64 -27.62
CA SER A 175 -10.00 -2.99 -28.58
C SER A 175 -8.94 -3.94 -29.15
N ALA A 176 -8.58 -5.00 -28.42
CA ALA A 176 -7.64 -6.02 -28.86
C ALA A 176 -7.78 -7.31 -28.04
N LEU A 177 -7.33 -8.43 -28.61
CA LEU A 177 -7.32 -9.74 -27.96
C LEU A 177 -5.89 -10.30 -27.90
N THR A 178 -5.39 -10.58 -26.70
CA THR A 178 -4.13 -11.32 -26.54
C THR A 178 -4.41 -12.82 -26.47
N VAL A 179 -3.74 -13.61 -27.32
CA VAL A 179 -3.87 -15.07 -27.35
C VAL A 179 -2.57 -15.73 -26.96
N HIS A 180 -2.58 -16.46 -25.85
CA HIS A 180 -1.51 -17.40 -25.52
C HIS A 180 -1.80 -18.74 -26.21
N GLY A 181 -0.93 -19.14 -27.14
CA GLY A 181 -1.04 -20.38 -27.96
C GLY A 181 -0.94 -21.72 -27.21
N ARG A 182 -1.18 -21.74 -25.90
CA ARG A 182 -1.20 -22.96 -25.07
C ARG A 182 -2.54 -23.11 -24.38
N THR A 183 -2.98 -24.34 -24.14
CA THR A 183 -4.17 -24.63 -23.32
C THR A 183 -3.87 -24.40 -21.83
N LYS A 184 -4.89 -24.49 -20.95
CA LYS A 184 -4.68 -24.28 -19.51
C LYS A 184 -3.80 -25.35 -18.86
N GLU A 185 -3.86 -26.59 -19.36
CA GLU A 185 -3.10 -27.75 -18.86
C GLU A 185 -1.62 -27.69 -19.25
N GLU A 186 -1.33 -26.97 -20.33
CA GLU A 186 -0.01 -26.92 -20.91
C GLU A 186 0.93 -25.94 -20.19
N ARG A 187 2.06 -26.52 -19.79
CA ARG A 187 3.21 -25.83 -19.19
C ARG A 187 4.14 -25.22 -20.26
N PRO A 188 5.06 -24.31 -19.88
CA PRO A 188 6.02 -23.70 -20.81
C PRO A 188 6.88 -24.68 -21.63
N ARG A 189 7.04 -25.94 -21.18
CA ARG A 189 7.71 -27.01 -21.95
C ARG A 189 6.96 -27.48 -23.20
N HIS A 190 5.66 -27.25 -23.28
CA HIS A 190 4.87 -27.62 -24.45
C HIS A 190 5.02 -26.55 -25.55
N THR A 191 4.97 -26.99 -26.80
CA THR A 191 5.06 -26.13 -27.98
C THR A 191 3.90 -25.14 -28.03
N ASN A 192 4.16 -23.93 -28.53
CA ASN A 192 3.13 -22.92 -28.74
C ASN A 192 2.39 -23.21 -30.07
N ARG A 193 1.05 -23.17 -30.08
CA ARG A 193 0.24 -23.35 -31.30
C ARG A 193 0.21 -22.08 -32.13
N ASN A 194 1.30 -21.79 -32.83
CA ASN A 194 1.39 -20.58 -33.66
C ASN A 194 0.32 -20.54 -34.76
N GLU A 195 -0.02 -21.70 -35.34
CA GLU A 195 -1.07 -21.81 -36.36
C GLU A 195 -2.47 -21.50 -35.80
N PHE A 196 -2.75 -21.85 -34.53
CA PHE A 196 -4.02 -21.47 -33.90
C PHE A 196 -4.11 -19.95 -33.79
N ILE A 197 -3.04 -19.30 -33.32
CA ILE A 197 -3.01 -17.84 -33.19
C ILE A 197 -3.23 -17.19 -34.56
N ARG A 198 -2.60 -17.71 -35.62
CA ARG A 198 -2.81 -17.22 -36.99
C ARG A 198 -4.26 -17.32 -37.43
N LYS A 199 -4.86 -18.50 -37.29
CA LYS A 199 -6.26 -18.73 -37.70
C LYS A 199 -7.25 -17.88 -36.91
N ILE A 200 -6.96 -17.60 -35.63
CA ILE A 200 -7.76 -16.68 -34.81
C ILE A 200 -7.59 -15.25 -35.34
N ALA A 201 -6.37 -14.78 -35.60
CA ALA A 201 -6.11 -13.45 -36.15
C ALA A 201 -6.78 -13.22 -37.51
N GLU A 202 -6.77 -14.22 -38.40
CA GLU A 202 -7.47 -14.19 -39.69
C GLU A 202 -9.01 -14.14 -39.54
N SER A 203 -9.54 -14.61 -38.40
CA SER A 203 -10.98 -14.72 -38.16
C SER A 203 -11.62 -13.49 -37.49
N LEU A 204 -10.80 -12.53 -37.05
CA LEU A 204 -11.21 -11.33 -36.31
C LEU A 204 -10.86 -10.06 -37.10
N SER A 205 -11.65 -9.03 -36.88
CA SER A 205 -11.44 -7.65 -37.35
C SER A 205 -10.63 -6.80 -36.36
N ILE A 206 -10.63 -7.16 -35.08
CA ILE A 206 -9.82 -6.50 -34.05
C ILE A 206 -8.37 -7.01 -34.05
N PRO A 207 -7.39 -6.20 -33.60
CA PRO A 207 -6.01 -6.62 -33.44
C PRO A 207 -5.86 -7.84 -32.51
N VAL A 208 -5.11 -8.84 -32.98
CA VAL A 208 -4.69 -9.99 -32.17
C VAL A 208 -3.22 -9.85 -31.79
N ILE A 209 -2.94 -10.00 -30.50
CA ILE A 209 -1.60 -9.91 -29.92
C ILE A 209 -1.11 -11.34 -29.62
N ALA A 210 -0.04 -11.76 -30.27
CA ALA A 210 0.51 -13.11 -30.10
C ALA A 210 1.29 -13.24 -28.78
N ASN A 211 1.08 -14.32 -28.05
CA ASN A 211 1.82 -14.62 -26.81
C ASN A 211 2.22 -16.10 -26.71
N GLY A 212 3.31 -16.37 -25.98
CA GLY A 212 3.77 -17.72 -25.64
C GLY A 212 5.10 -18.16 -26.28
N GLY A 213 5.69 -17.31 -27.12
CA GLY A 213 6.91 -17.57 -27.90
C GLY A 213 8.25 -17.33 -27.18
N SER A 214 8.27 -16.93 -25.90
CA SER A 214 9.50 -16.50 -25.20
C SER A 214 10.67 -17.51 -25.21
N LYS A 215 10.43 -18.80 -25.44
CA LYS A 215 11.51 -19.80 -25.55
C LYS A 215 12.30 -19.71 -26.85
N GLU A 216 11.67 -19.17 -27.88
CA GLU A 216 12.22 -19.03 -29.24
C GLU A 216 12.81 -17.63 -29.47
N MET A 217 12.70 -16.73 -28.48
CA MET A 217 13.17 -15.35 -28.55
C MET A 217 14.49 -15.20 -27.82
N LYS A 218 15.56 -14.88 -28.56
CA LYS A 218 16.89 -14.58 -28.01
C LYS A 218 17.19 -13.09 -28.00
N ASP A 219 16.62 -12.35 -28.96
CA ASP A 219 16.80 -10.91 -29.15
C ASP A 219 15.51 -10.26 -29.71
N ASN A 220 15.58 -8.95 -29.98
CA ASN A 220 14.45 -8.20 -30.53
C ASN A 220 13.99 -8.69 -31.92
N PRO A 221 14.86 -8.98 -32.91
CA PRO A 221 14.46 -9.57 -34.19
C PRO A 221 13.59 -10.82 -34.09
N ASP A 222 13.83 -11.70 -33.12
CA ASP A 222 13.01 -12.90 -32.92
C ASP A 222 11.55 -12.57 -32.53
N ILE A 223 11.29 -11.40 -31.93
CA ILE A 223 9.92 -10.92 -31.65
C ILE A 223 9.16 -10.73 -32.95
N GLN A 224 9.77 -10.08 -33.94
CA GLN A 224 9.16 -9.84 -35.25
C GLN A 224 8.99 -11.15 -36.04
N LYS A 225 9.97 -12.06 -35.94
CA LYS A 225 9.86 -13.40 -36.50
C LYS A 225 8.68 -14.17 -35.90
N PHE A 226 8.47 -14.08 -34.59
CA PHE A 226 7.32 -14.70 -33.92
C PHE A 226 5.99 -14.06 -34.35
N ALA A 227 5.93 -12.74 -34.52
CA ALA A 227 4.77 -12.03 -35.07
C ALA A 227 4.39 -12.60 -36.45
N LYS A 228 5.37 -12.68 -37.37
CA LYS A 228 5.19 -13.27 -38.70
C LYS A 228 4.72 -14.72 -38.64
N ASN A 229 5.35 -15.54 -37.79
CA ASN A 229 4.99 -16.95 -37.62
C ASN A 229 3.56 -17.15 -37.10
N THR A 230 3.02 -16.19 -36.36
CA THR A 230 1.65 -16.23 -35.82
C THR A 230 0.65 -15.43 -36.66
N GLY A 231 1.07 -14.84 -37.78
CA GLY A 231 0.21 -13.97 -38.59
C GLY A 231 -0.28 -12.71 -37.86
N CYS A 232 0.32 -12.36 -36.73
CA CYS A 232 -0.04 -11.20 -35.93
C CYS A 232 0.91 -10.03 -36.23
N THR A 233 0.45 -8.81 -35.95
CA THR A 233 1.29 -7.61 -36.07
C THR A 233 1.93 -7.20 -34.74
N SER A 234 1.40 -7.68 -33.62
CA SER A 234 1.87 -7.33 -32.28
C SER A 234 2.16 -8.57 -31.45
N VAL A 235 3.13 -8.44 -30.54
CA VAL A 235 3.62 -9.55 -29.71
C VAL A 235 3.70 -9.11 -28.26
N MET A 236 3.17 -9.94 -27.39
CA MET A 236 3.31 -9.81 -25.94
C MET A 236 4.36 -10.78 -25.42
N VAL A 237 5.41 -10.25 -24.77
CA VAL A 237 6.59 -11.00 -24.30
C VAL A 237 6.57 -11.11 -22.78
N ALA A 238 6.70 -12.35 -22.26
CA ALA A 238 6.71 -12.65 -20.83
C ALA A 238 8.09 -13.13 -20.36
N GLN A 239 8.34 -14.44 -20.39
CA GLN A 239 9.54 -15.06 -19.80
C GLN A 239 10.87 -14.60 -20.40
N ALA A 240 10.88 -14.15 -21.66
CA ALA A 240 12.10 -13.60 -22.27
C ALA A 240 12.42 -12.23 -21.65
N ALA A 241 11.40 -11.39 -21.45
CA ALA A 241 11.54 -10.12 -20.75
C ALA A 241 11.89 -10.35 -19.27
N GLU A 242 11.20 -11.26 -18.57
CA GLU A 242 11.50 -11.63 -17.16
C GLU A 242 12.97 -11.99 -16.94
N ARG A 243 13.61 -12.64 -17.92
CA ARG A 243 15.04 -12.97 -17.86
C ARG A 243 15.93 -11.76 -18.13
N ASN A 244 15.56 -10.97 -19.13
CA ASN A 244 16.30 -9.77 -19.51
C ASN A 244 15.38 -8.79 -20.25
N PRO A 245 14.93 -7.68 -19.62
CA PRO A 245 14.03 -6.72 -20.24
C PRO A 245 14.65 -5.99 -21.45
N SER A 246 15.96 -6.05 -21.65
CA SER A 246 16.58 -5.56 -22.90
C SER A 246 16.22 -6.38 -24.13
N ILE A 247 15.43 -7.46 -24.02
CA ILE A 247 14.82 -8.14 -25.17
C ILE A 247 14.01 -7.19 -26.07
N PHE A 248 13.54 -6.08 -25.51
CA PHE A 248 12.83 -5.04 -26.25
C PHE A 248 13.77 -4.11 -27.04
N SER A 249 15.06 -4.07 -26.71
CA SER A 249 16.06 -3.15 -27.27
C SER A 249 16.30 -3.43 -28.74
N LYS A 250 16.21 -2.40 -29.58
CA LYS A 250 16.57 -2.50 -31.00
C LYS A 250 18.08 -2.43 -31.21
N GLU A 251 18.80 -1.88 -30.23
CA GLU A 251 20.26 -1.77 -30.22
C GLU A 251 20.96 -3.08 -29.80
N GLY A 252 20.20 -4.05 -29.30
CA GLY A 252 20.69 -5.37 -28.89
C GLY A 252 20.57 -5.64 -27.40
N MET A 253 20.88 -6.88 -27.01
CA MET A 253 20.80 -7.36 -25.63
C MET A 253 21.88 -6.74 -24.75
N ILE A 254 21.49 -6.28 -23.57
CA ILE A 254 22.40 -5.79 -22.52
C ILE A 254 22.89 -6.98 -21.67
N PRO A 255 24.16 -7.02 -21.24
CA PRO A 255 24.67 -8.05 -20.35
C PRO A 255 23.83 -8.20 -19.08
N LEU A 256 23.67 -9.44 -18.60
CA LEU A 256 22.77 -9.78 -17.49
C LEU A 256 23.10 -9.01 -16.20
N LEU A 257 24.38 -8.91 -15.83
CA LEU A 257 24.73 -8.23 -14.58
C LEU A 257 24.39 -6.73 -14.64
N ASP A 258 24.51 -6.11 -15.81
CA ASP A 258 24.17 -4.70 -15.99
C ASP A 258 22.67 -4.48 -15.97
N ILE A 259 21.87 -5.38 -16.57
CA ILE A 259 20.41 -5.28 -16.51
C ILE A 259 19.88 -5.43 -15.08
N VAL A 260 20.50 -6.31 -14.28
CA VAL A 260 20.11 -6.48 -12.87
C VAL A 260 20.49 -5.24 -12.06
N ARG A 261 21.67 -4.62 -12.29
CA ARG A 261 22.03 -3.34 -11.67
C ARG A 261 21.04 -2.24 -12.02
N GLU A 262 20.63 -2.13 -13.28
CA GLU A 262 19.61 -1.16 -13.71
C GLU A 262 18.26 -1.42 -13.03
N TYR A 263 17.85 -2.68 -12.93
CA TYR A 263 16.63 -3.03 -12.20
C TYR A 263 16.70 -2.67 -10.72
N ILE A 264 17.84 -2.91 -10.04
CA ILE A 264 18.02 -2.54 -8.63
C ILE A 264 17.94 -1.02 -8.47
N LYS A 265 18.54 -0.23 -9.36
CA LYS A 265 18.37 1.23 -9.36
C LYS A 265 16.89 1.63 -9.49
N MET A 266 16.16 1.03 -10.44
CA MET A 266 14.70 1.27 -10.55
C MET A 266 13.95 0.87 -9.27
N ALA A 267 14.32 -0.25 -8.65
CA ALA A 267 13.69 -0.69 -7.40
C ALA A 267 13.97 0.28 -6.23
N ILE A 268 15.17 0.86 -6.17
CA ILE A 268 15.53 1.90 -5.20
C ILE A 268 14.72 3.18 -5.47
N ASP A 269 14.75 3.65 -6.73
CA ASP A 269 14.15 4.92 -7.15
C ASP A 269 12.64 5.00 -6.87
N TRP A 270 11.96 3.86 -6.95
CA TRP A 270 10.51 3.77 -6.83
C TRP A 270 10.06 3.08 -5.53
N ASP A 271 10.95 3.01 -4.53
CA ASP A 271 10.71 2.41 -3.21
C ASP A 271 9.98 1.05 -3.32
N ASN A 272 10.54 0.18 -4.15
CA ASN A 272 9.94 -1.13 -4.39
C ASN A 272 10.25 -2.08 -3.23
N ASN A 273 9.26 -2.89 -2.87
CA ASN A 273 9.39 -3.83 -1.77
C ASN A 273 10.59 -4.78 -1.97
N ALA A 274 11.48 -4.89 -0.99
CA ALA A 274 12.71 -5.69 -1.09
C ALA A 274 12.45 -7.18 -1.39
N ILE A 275 11.38 -7.77 -0.86
CA ILE A 275 11.00 -9.18 -1.13
C ILE A 275 10.57 -9.33 -2.59
N ASN A 276 9.83 -8.35 -3.13
CA ASN A 276 9.48 -8.31 -4.55
C ASN A 276 10.72 -8.11 -5.44
N SER A 277 11.59 -7.17 -5.07
CA SER A 277 12.86 -6.91 -5.78
C SER A 277 13.73 -8.17 -5.83
N LYS A 278 13.88 -8.86 -4.70
CA LYS A 278 14.57 -10.16 -4.61
C LYS A 278 14.00 -11.18 -5.59
N TYR A 279 12.68 -11.31 -5.65
CA TYR A 279 12.04 -12.25 -6.58
C TYR A 279 12.44 -11.97 -8.03
N CYS A 280 12.42 -10.70 -8.46
CA CYS A 280 12.79 -10.33 -9.82
C CYS A 280 14.29 -10.50 -10.11
N ILE A 281 15.15 -10.13 -9.16
CA ILE A 281 16.60 -10.34 -9.26
C ILE A 281 16.91 -11.83 -9.45
N LEU A 282 16.34 -12.69 -8.60
CA LEU A 282 16.53 -14.14 -8.69
C LEU A 282 15.88 -14.74 -9.95
N ALA A 283 14.78 -14.16 -10.45
CA ALA A 283 14.17 -14.60 -11.70
C ALA A 283 15.06 -14.30 -12.91
N MET A 284 15.69 -13.13 -12.95
CA MET A 284 16.69 -12.77 -13.96
C MET A 284 17.93 -13.67 -13.86
N MET A 285 18.40 -13.90 -12.63
CA MET A 285 19.61 -14.68 -12.34
C MET A 285 19.40 -16.21 -12.34
N TYR A 286 18.20 -16.71 -12.63
CA TYR A 286 17.83 -18.13 -12.42
C TYR A 286 18.82 -19.16 -12.99
N LYS A 287 19.51 -18.85 -14.10
CA LYS A 287 20.49 -19.73 -14.74
C LYS A 287 21.94 -19.48 -14.31
N ASP A 288 22.19 -18.36 -13.66
CA ASP A 288 23.51 -17.80 -13.36
C ASP A 288 23.65 -17.60 -11.84
N MET A 289 22.99 -18.46 -11.05
CA MET A 289 22.99 -18.45 -9.59
C MET A 289 24.34 -18.84 -8.98
N ASP A 290 25.23 -19.44 -9.78
CA ASP A 290 26.62 -19.76 -9.45
C ASP A 290 27.54 -18.53 -9.46
N LEU A 291 27.09 -17.42 -10.04
CA LEU A 291 27.77 -16.13 -9.90
C LEU A 291 27.68 -15.63 -8.46
N LYS A 292 28.74 -14.97 -8.00
CA LYS A 292 28.86 -14.44 -6.63
C LYS A 292 27.66 -13.56 -6.27
N GLU A 293 27.24 -12.68 -7.15
CA GLU A 293 26.11 -11.78 -6.94
C GLU A 293 24.78 -12.54 -6.83
N GLY A 294 24.62 -13.62 -7.60
CA GLY A 294 23.44 -14.49 -7.55
C GLY A 294 23.32 -15.23 -6.22
N ASP A 295 24.40 -15.87 -5.78
CA ASP A 295 24.48 -16.58 -4.50
C ASP A 295 24.23 -15.64 -3.31
N GLN A 296 24.93 -14.50 -3.27
CA GLN A 296 24.77 -13.52 -2.19
C GLN A 296 23.35 -12.92 -2.15
N SER A 297 22.69 -12.79 -3.30
CA SER A 297 21.30 -12.30 -3.38
C SER A 297 20.28 -13.24 -2.72
N LEU A 298 20.63 -14.51 -2.44
CA LEU A 298 19.75 -15.46 -1.76
C LEU A 298 19.56 -15.13 -0.27
N THR A 299 20.53 -14.51 0.37
CA THR A 299 20.47 -14.19 1.81
C THR A 299 20.01 -12.76 2.07
N ALA A 300 20.14 -11.84 1.10
CA ALA A 300 19.67 -10.46 1.22
C ALA A 300 18.15 -10.37 1.48
N VAL A 301 17.76 -9.46 2.37
CA VAL A 301 16.38 -9.18 2.78
C VAL A 301 16.02 -7.69 2.67
N THR A 302 17.00 -6.80 2.53
CA THR A 302 16.81 -5.35 2.38
C THR A 302 17.34 -4.83 1.04
N MET A 303 16.85 -3.66 0.60
CA MET A 303 17.40 -2.98 -0.59
C MET A 303 18.82 -2.45 -0.36
N GLU A 304 19.19 -2.16 0.89
CA GLU A 304 20.54 -1.75 1.27
C GLU A 304 21.53 -2.89 0.99
N GLU A 305 21.28 -4.10 1.48
CA GLU A 305 22.09 -5.30 1.21
C GLU A 305 22.22 -5.59 -0.29
N PHE A 306 21.12 -5.48 -1.06
CA PHE A 306 21.19 -5.61 -2.52
C PHE A 306 22.10 -4.54 -3.14
N SER A 307 22.06 -3.30 -2.63
CA SER A 307 22.95 -2.25 -3.11
C SER A 307 24.43 -2.57 -2.82
N GLU A 308 24.75 -3.23 -1.71
CA GLU A 308 26.14 -3.62 -1.40
C GLU A 308 26.63 -4.73 -2.34
N ILE A 309 25.85 -5.79 -2.46
CA ILE A 309 26.18 -6.97 -3.29
C ILE A 309 26.43 -6.54 -4.75
N TRP A 310 25.62 -5.60 -5.24
CA TRP A 310 25.64 -5.19 -6.65
C TRP A 310 26.47 -3.94 -6.93
N GLY A 311 27.21 -3.41 -5.93
CA GLY A 311 28.10 -2.26 -6.10
C GLY A 311 27.38 -0.92 -6.30
N LEU A 312 26.21 -0.77 -5.69
CA LEU A 312 25.31 0.39 -5.77
C LEU A 312 25.12 1.11 -4.42
N GLN A 313 25.95 0.83 -3.40
CA GLN A 313 25.87 1.47 -2.08
C GLN A 313 25.85 3.00 -2.15
N GLU A 314 26.74 3.60 -2.93
CA GLU A 314 26.80 5.05 -3.06
C GLU A 314 25.49 5.61 -3.63
N TYR A 315 24.95 4.95 -4.66
CA TYR A 315 23.66 5.31 -5.26
C TYR A 315 22.52 5.21 -4.24
N PHE A 316 22.46 4.10 -3.49
CA PHE A 316 21.46 3.89 -2.45
C PHE A 316 21.52 4.96 -1.36
N ASN A 317 22.72 5.28 -0.87
CA ASN A 317 22.92 6.28 0.18
C ASN A 317 22.52 7.69 -0.28
N GLN A 318 22.88 8.08 -1.51
CA GLN A 318 22.46 9.35 -2.09
C GLN A 318 20.94 9.42 -2.23
N HIS A 319 20.31 8.34 -2.72
CA HIS A 319 18.85 8.27 -2.86
C HIS A 319 18.14 8.34 -1.48
N LYS A 320 18.61 7.57 -0.50
CA LYS A 320 18.09 7.56 0.88
C LYS A 320 18.16 8.96 1.51
N GLN A 321 19.30 9.65 1.37
CA GLN A 321 19.45 11.03 1.87
C GLN A 321 18.47 12.01 1.19
N SER A 322 18.30 11.90 -0.13
CA SER A 322 17.34 12.70 -0.89
C SER A 322 15.90 12.47 -0.39
N MET A 323 15.51 11.20 -0.21
CA MET A 323 14.20 10.82 0.29
C MET A 323 13.97 11.32 1.71
N THR A 324 14.94 11.17 2.62
CA THR A 324 14.85 11.70 3.99
C THR A 324 14.65 13.22 3.99
N LYS A 325 15.35 13.94 3.10
CA LYS A 325 15.19 15.40 2.97
C LYS A 325 13.79 15.78 2.46
N LEU A 326 13.28 15.09 1.44
CA LEU A 326 11.93 15.32 0.92
C LEU A 326 10.85 15.00 1.96
N LEU A 327 11.01 13.89 2.68
CA LEU A 327 10.16 13.52 3.81
C LEU A 327 10.19 14.60 4.88
N ALA A 328 11.36 15.07 5.30
CA ALA A 328 11.48 16.14 6.29
C ALA A 328 10.81 17.44 5.82
N MET A 329 10.96 17.81 4.55
CA MET A 329 10.28 18.98 3.97
C MET A 329 8.75 18.81 3.92
N LYS A 330 8.27 17.62 3.57
CA LYS A 330 6.84 17.30 3.56
C LYS A 330 6.28 17.33 4.98
N TYR A 331 6.97 16.71 5.93
CA TYR A 331 6.58 16.75 7.33
C TYR A 331 6.62 18.17 7.88
N ASP A 332 7.60 19.00 7.58
CA ASP A 332 7.59 20.38 8.08
C ASP A 332 6.33 21.16 7.64
N LYS A 333 5.88 20.94 6.40
CA LYS A 333 4.59 21.46 5.88
C LYS A 333 3.37 20.81 6.54
N GLU A 334 3.35 19.49 6.66
CA GLU A 334 2.22 18.74 7.24
C GLU A 334 2.19 18.76 8.77
N THR A 335 3.21 19.31 9.44
CA THR A 335 3.32 19.43 10.91
C THR A 335 3.10 20.85 11.39
N GLU A 336 2.37 21.67 10.63
CA GLU A 336 1.87 22.93 11.16
C GLU A 336 0.99 22.67 12.37
N ILE A 337 1.25 23.40 13.46
CA ILE A 337 0.51 23.30 14.71
C ILE A 337 -0.31 24.57 14.81
N HIS A 338 -1.62 24.45 14.70
CA HIS A 338 -2.52 25.58 14.79
C HIS A 338 -2.96 25.75 16.24
N VAL A 339 -2.71 26.95 16.78
CA VAL A 339 -3.18 27.37 18.10
C VAL A 339 -4.05 28.60 17.88
N VAL A 340 -5.32 28.47 18.23
CA VAL A 340 -6.30 29.56 18.09
C VAL A 340 -6.90 29.82 19.46
N THR A 341 -6.66 31.01 20.00
CA THR A 341 -7.28 31.47 21.25
C THR A 341 -8.41 32.43 20.90
N THR A 342 -9.62 32.11 21.35
CA THR A 342 -10.81 32.95 21.17
C THR A 342 -10.87 34.04 22.23
N ASP A 343 -11.59 35.15 21.95
CA ASP A 343 -11.76 36.29 22.86
C ASP A 343 -12.39 35.88 24.21
N ASP A 344 -13.13 34.77 24.23
CA ASP A 344 -13.77 34.19 25.41
C ASP A 344 -12.80 33.36 26.28
N GLY A 345 -11.51 33.29 25.92
CA GLY A 345 -10.45 32.63 26.68
C GLY A 345 -10.29 31.13 26.42
N HIS A 346 -11.02 30.56 25.45
CA HIS A 346 -10.85 29.16 25.04
C HIS A 346 -9.75 29.04 23.98
N THR A 347 -8.76 28.16 24.22
CA THR A 347 -7.71 27.84 23.25
C THR A 347 -8.00 26.49 22.58
N THR A 348 -8.02 26.49 21.25
CA THR A 348 -8.04 25.29 20.43
C THR A 348 -6.64 24.99 19.91
N ILE A 349 -6.18 23.77 20.13
CA ILE A 349 -4.89 23.26 19.68
C ILE A 349 -5.17 22.11 18.70
N GLU A 350 -4.84 22.36 17.44
CA GLU A 350 -4.87 21.35 16.39
C GLU A 350 -3.43 20.92 16.09
N MET A 351 -3.15 19.62 16.30
CA MET A 351 -1.88 19.01 15.90
C MET A 351 -2.13 17.84 14.96
N PRO A 352 -1.37 17.71 13.86
CA PRO A 352 -1.51 16.65 12.87
C PRO A 352 -0.91 15.31 13.32
N PHE A 353 -1.34 14.82 14.50
CA PHE A 353 -1.04 13.49 15.01
C PHE A 353 -1.90 12.41 14.35
N LYS A 354 -1.27 11.32 13.89
CA LYS A 354 -1.98 10.07 13.56
C LYS A 354 -1.77 9.04 14.66
N PHE A 355 -2.84 8.43 15.13
CA PHE A 355 -2.72 7.36 16.12
C PHE A 355 -2.17 6.08 15.47
N ILE A 356 -0.92 5.76 15.76
CA ILE A 356 -0.25 4.54 15.29
C ILE A 356 -0.16 3.57 16.46
N LYS A 357 -1.00 2.52 16.46
CA LYS A 357 -1.05 1.54 17.56
C LYS A 357 0.32 0.92 17.90
N LYS A 358 1.22 0.79 16.92
CA LYS A 358 2.58 0.24 17.11
C LYS A 358 3.50 1.14 17.93
N GLU A 359 3.22 2.44 18.02
CA GLU A 359 3.98 3.37 18.86
C GLU A 359 3.67 3.20 20.34
N PHE A 360 2.62 2.46 20.71
CA PHE A 360 2.17 2.32 22.09
C PHE A 360 2.29 0.87 22.59
N PRO A 361 2.61 0.66 23.88
CA PRO A 361 2.55 -0.67 24.49
C PRO A 361 1.13 -1.29 24.40
N PRO A 362 0.98 -2.63 24.33
CA PRO A 362 -0.31 -3.29 24.08
C PRO A 362 -1.47 -2.98 25.03
N LYS A 363 -1.20 -2.40 26.21
CA LYS A 363 -2.18 -2.08 27.26
C LYS A 363 -2.27 -0.59 27.58
N ILE A 364 -1.54 0.25 26.86
CA ILE A 364 -1.44 1.68 27.14
C ILE A 364 -1.97 2.41 25.92
N SER A 365 -2.83 3.39 26.16
CA SER A 365 -3.28 4.30 25.12
C SER A 365 -3.23 5.74 25.62
N PRO A 366 -3.04 6.72 24.72
CA PRO A 366 -3.14 8.14 25.04
C PRO A 366 -4.40 8.49 25.82
N LYS A 367 -5.54 7.96 25.37
CA LYS A 367 -6.84 8.18 26.03
C LYS A 367 -6.84 7.71 27.49
N GLN A 368 -6.25 6.54 27.76
CA GLN A 368 -6.17 6.01 29.12
C GLN A 368 -5.23 6.85 30.01
N ARG A 369 -4.05 7.21 29.49
CA ARG A 369 -3.06 8.01 30.22
C ARG A 369 -3.58 9.40 30.55
N LEU A 370 -4.26 10.02 29.58
CA LEU A 370 -4.92 11.29 29.78
C LEU A 370 -6.00 11.20 30.86
N TYR A 371 -6.85 10.17 30.83
CA TYR A 371 -7.87 9.97 31.86
C TYR A 371 -7.26 9.81 33.26
N GLU A 372 -6.19 9.03 33.41
CA GLU A 372 -5.50 8.85 34.68
C GLU A 372 -4.89 10.17 35.21
N ALA A 373 -4.25 10.94 34.33
CA ALA A 373 -3.64 12.22 34.68
C ALA A 373 -4.68 13.29 35.04
N THR A 374 -5.73 13.42 34.25
CA THR A 374 -6.81 14.41 34.45
C THR A 374 -7.62 14.11 35.71
N LYS A 375 -7.88 12.82 35.99
CA LYS A 375 -8.47 12.39 37.27
C LYS A 375 -7.60 12.76 38.47
N ARG A 376 -6.27 12.69 38.35
CA ARG A 376 -5.36 13.16 39.42
C ARG A 376 -5.42 14.66 39.62
N ALA A 377 -5.64 15.43 38.55
CA ALA A 377 -5.80 16.88 38.57
C ALA A 377 -7.22 17.35 38.97
N GLY A 378 -8.13 16.44 39.36
CA GLY A 378 -9.50 16.77 39.77
C GLY A 378 -10.48 16.98 38.62
N ILE A 379 -10.07 16.73 37.37
CA ILE A 379 -10.94 16.76 36.18
C ILE A 379 -11.56 15.36 36.05
N ASN A 380 -12.78 15.21 36.57
CA ASN A 380 -13.43 13.89 36.68
C ASN A 380 -14.09 13.41 35.39
N ARG A 381 -14.35 14.30 34.43
CA ARG A 381 -15.00 13.96 33.15
C ARG A 381 -14.33 14.71 32.00
N LEU A 382 -13.87 13.95 31.01
CA LEU A 382 -13.40 14.46 29.73
C LEU A 382 -14.54 14.40 28.72
N GLU A 383 -14.67 15.43 27.90
CA GLU A 383 -15.70 15.52 26.87
C GLU A 383 -15.05 15.33 25.49
N TYR A 384 -15.52 14.29 24.78
CA TYR A 384 -15.12 13.98 23.42
C TYR A 384 -16.31 14.31 22.51
N ASP A 385 -16.20 15.38 21.75
CA ASP A 385 -17.17 15.73 20.71
C ASP A 385 -16.73 15.11 19.39
N VAL A 386 -17.47 14.11 18.91
CA VAL A 386 -17.11 13.31 17.73
C VAL A 386 -18.09 13.58 16.60
N THR A 387 -17.57 14.17 15.52
CA THR A 387 -18.33 14.46 14.30
C THR A 387 -18.13 13.33 13.28
N GLU A 388 -19.20 12.88 12.64
CA GLU A 388 -19.17 11.92 11.51
C GLU A 388 -19.39 12.66 10.19
N ARG A 389 -18.51 12.40 9.20
CA ARG A 389 -18.63 12.91 7.83
C ARG A 389 -19.44 11.93 6.98
N THR A 390 -20.52 12.41 6.38
CA THR A 390 -21.54 11.56 5.74
C THR A 390 -21.11 10.87 4.45
N GLU A 391 -20.13 11.44 3.74
CA GLU A 391 -19.68 10.99 2.42
C GLU A 391 -18.87 9.69 2.50
N ASP A 392 -18.05 9.54 3.55
CA ASP A 392 -17.10 8.44 3.70
C ASP A 392 -17.17 7.74 5.06
N ARG A 393 -18.08 8.19 5.95
CA ARG A 393 -18.27 7.67 7.31
C ARG A 393 -16.99 7.73 8.15
N CYS A 394 -16.14 8.74 7.89
CA CYS A 394 -14.99 9.04 8.73
C CYS A 394 -15.38 9.96 9.89
N TYR A 395 -14.56 9.97 10.94
CA TYR A 395 -14.83 10.64 12.21
C TYR A 395 -13.70 11.60 12.58
N ASN A 396 -14.05 12.78 13.08
CA ASN A 396 -13.10 13.70 13.72
C ASN A 396 -13.53 13.94 15.18
N CYS A 397 -12.57 14.23 16.05
CA CYS A 397 -12.82 14.41 17.48
C CYS A 397 -12.22 15.72 17.98
N ILE A 398 -13.03 16.48 18.71
CA ILE A 398 -12.58 17.62 19.51
C ILE A 398 -12.69 17.22 20.98
N LEU A 399 -11.57 17.26 21.70
CA LEU A 399 -11.49 16.88 23.10
C LEU A 399 -11.37 18.12 23.97
N ASN A 400 -12.25 18.28 24.95
CA ASN A 400 -12.16 19.34 25.96
C ASN A 400 -11.45 18.84 27.22
N VAL A 401 -10.35 19.51 27.59
CA VAL A 401 -9.68 19.32 28.88
C VAL A 401 -9.52 20.67 29.57
N GLY A 402 -10.29 20.88 30.64
CA GLY A 402 -10.17 22.09 31.47
C GLY A 402 -10.44 23.40 30.72
N GLY A 403 -11.29 23.37 29.68
CA GLY A 403 -11.65 24.54 28.86
C GLY A 403 -10.81 24.72 27.60
N ASN A 404 -9.72 23.95 27.43
CA ASN A 404 -8.94 23.93 26.20
C ASN A 404 -9.40 22.78 25.30
N LEU A 405 -9.42 23.03 23.99
CA LEU A 405 -9.85 22.08 22.97
C LEU A 405 -8.65 21.49 22.26
N TYR A 406 -8.63 20.18 22.08
CA TYR A 406 -7.54 19.43 21.47
C TYR A 406 -8.08 18.59 20.32
N THR A 407 -7.49 18.71 19.14
CA THR A 407 -7.97 18.00 17.95
C THR A 407 -6.85 17.71 16.97
N THR A 408 -7.15 16.87 15.97
CA THR A 408 -6.30 16.62 14.81
C THR A 408 -7.07 17.04 13.55
N PRO A 409 -6.38 17.43 12.47
CA PRO A 409 -7.03 17.73 11.19
C PRO A 409 -7.49 16.47 10.45
N TYR A 410 -7.25 15.27 11.01
CA TYR A 410 -7.52 14.01 10.33
C TYR A 410 -8.94 13.50 10.60
N TRP A 411 -9.51 12.91 9.54
CA TRP A 411 -10.75 12.17 9.60
C TRP A 411 -10.44 10.67 9.62
N GLU A 412 -10.82 10.00 10.70
CA GLU A 412 -10.44 8.63 11.02
C GLU A 412 -11.55 7.63 10.71
N LYS A 413 -11.19 6.37 10.46
CA LYS A 413 -12.16 5.32 10.09
C LYS A 413 -13.09 4.86 11.24
N SER A 414 -12.77 5.24 12.48
CA SER A 414 -13.61 4.91 13.62
C SER A 414 -13.58 6.01 14.68
N LYS A 415 -14.67 6.11 15.45
CA LYS A 415 -14.76 7.01 16.61
C LYS A 415 -13.60 6.81 17.58
N GLN A 416 -13.23 5.56 17.84
CA GLN A 416 -12.14 5.23 18.75
C GLN A 416 -10.79 5.77 18.29
N LEU A 417 -10.49 5.72 16.98
CA LEU A 417 -9.24 6.25 16.44
C LEU A 417 -9.19 7.79 16.54
N ALA A 418 -10.31 8.46 16.22
CA ALA A 418 -10.42 9.91 16.32
C ALA A 418 -10.19 10.39 17.78
N GLU A 419 -10.81 9.72 18.76
CA GLU A 419 -10.61 10.03 20.18
C GLU A 419 -9.16 9.82 20.64
N GLN A 420 -8.48 8.77 20.13
CA GLN A 420 -7.06 8.55 20.46
C GLN A 420 -6.18 9.64 19.86
N GLY A 421 -6.45 10.09 18.64
CA GLY A 421 -5.75 11.21 18.02
C GLY A 421 -5.87 12.49 18.84
N ALA A 422 -7.09 12.88 19.21
CA ALA A 422 -7.32 14.05 20.07
C ALA A 422 -6.66 13.91 21.45
N ALA A 423 -6.67 12.71 22.04
CA ALA A 423 -5.98 12.44 23.29
C ALA A 423 -4.45 12.54 23.16
N MET A 424 -3.85 12.15 22.02
CA MET A 424 -2.41 12.32 21.78
C MET A 424 -1.99 13.78 21.75
N VAL A 425 -2.84 14.64 21.17
CA VAL A 425 -2.63 16.10 21.16
C VAL A 425 -2.62 16.60 22.60
N ALA A 426 -3.64 16.24 23.39
CA ALA A 426 -3.74 16.65 24.79
C ALA A 426 -2.57 16.14 25.65
N THR A 427 -2.17 14.87 25.54
CA THR A 427 -1.04 14.35 26.32
C THR A 427 0.28 15.02 25.94
N THR A 428 0.49 15.33 24.66
CA THR A 428 1.68 16.09 24.21
C THR A 428 1.66 17.53 24.73
N VAL A 429 0.53 18.22 24.61
CA VAL A 429 0.40 19.62 25.02
C VAL A 429 0.54 19.79 26.53
N LEU A 430 -0.06 18.88 27.30
CA LEU A 430 -0.07 18.89 28.76
C LEU A 430 1.15 18.21 29.39
N ASP A 431 2.11 17.76 28.58
CA ASP A 431 3.34 17.07 29.02
C ASP A 431 3.05 15.82 29.87
N ILE A 432 2.00 15.08 29.49
CA ILE A 432 1.61 13.83 30.14
C ILE A 432 2.35 12.68 29.43
N GLU A 433 3.14 11.94 30.20
CA GLU A 433 3.85 10.77 29.69
C GLU A 433 2.85 9.66 29.32
N ASP A 434 2.83 9.29 28.04
CA ASP A 434 1.98 8.23 27.51
C ASP A 434 2.75 7.05 26.91
N GLU A 435 4.05 6.97 27.22
CA GLU A 435 4.96 5.88 26.87
C GLU A 435 5.03 5.57 25.35
N ARG A 436 4.72 6.56 24.51
CA ARG A 436 4.86 6.40 23.06
C ARG A 436 6.32 6.26 22.64
N GLN A 437 6.60 5.28 21.79
CA GLN A 437 7.90 5.05 21.14
C GLN A 437 7.77 5.37 19.66
N PHE A 438 8.46 6.42 19.21
CA PHE A 438 8.36 6.86 17.84
C PHE A 438 9.03 5.89 16.88
N VAL A 439 8.45 5.79 15.68
CA VAL A 439 9.16 5.24 14.53
C VAL A 439 10.21 6.27 14.13
N GLU A 440 11.48 5.85 14.02
CA GLU A 440 12.60 6.73 13.67
C GLU A 440 12.30 7.51 12.37
N GLY A 441 12.32 8.85 12.46
CA GLY A 441 11.99 9.74 11.33
C GLY A 441 10.49 9.86 11.02
N GLY A 442 9.62 9.46 11.96
CA GLY A 442 8.17 9.55 11.83
C GLY A 442 7.60 10.95 12.12
N GLN A 443 6.45 11.27 11.52
CA GLN A 443 5.74 12.55 11.68
C GLN A 443 5.46 12.91 13.16
N ASN A 444 5.06 11.91 13.96
CA ASN A 444 4.68 12.11 15.36
C ASN A 444 5.88 12.55 16.23
N GLU A 445 7.10 12.08 15.94
CA GLU A 445 8.31 12.49 16.64
C GLU A 445 8.61 13.97 16.40
N ALA A 446 8.63 14.37 15.12
CA ALA A 446 8.87 15.74 14.70
C ALA A 446 7.84 16.71 15.31
N LEU A 447 6.57 16.31 15.42
CA LEU A 447 5.52 17.10 16.07
C LEU A 447 5.78 17.35 17.55
N VAL A 448 6.21 16.32 18.28
CA VAL A 448 6.53 16.45 19.70
C VAL A 448 7.75 17.35 19.89
N GLU A 449 8.78 17.20 19.08
CA GLU A 449 9.95 18.09 19.11
C GLU A 449 9.60 19.55 18.77
N LYS A 450 8.75 19.76 17.76
CA LYS A 450 8.28 21.08 17.35
C LYS A 450 7.45 21.74 18.47
N TRP A 451 6.56 20.98 19.12
CA TRP A 451 5.79 21.48 20.26
C TRP A 451 6.68 21.83 21.46
N LYS A 452 7.68 20.98 21.79
CA LYS A 452 8.64 21.25 22.88
C LYS A 452 9.35 22.60 22.72
N LYS A 453 9.65 23.01 21.49
CA LYS A 453 10.26 24.31 21.18
C LYS A 453 9.31 25.49 21.44
N ARG A 454 8.00 25.28 21.36
CA ARG A 454 6.95 26.30 21.59
C ARG A 454 6.54 26.48 23.06
N LYS A 455 6.99 25.61 23.98
CA LYS A 455 6.52 25.59 25.38
C LYS A 455 6.66 26.93 26.13
N ASN A 456 7.56 27.81 25.66
CA ASN A 456 7.80 29.14 26.24
C ASN A 456 7.16 30.29 25.45
N ASP A 457 6.46 30.01 24.35
CA ASP A 457 5.80 31.03 23.54
C ASP A 457 4.62 31.62 24.32
N SER A 458 4.40 32.93 24.16
CA SER A 458 3.43 33.69 24.94
C SER A 458 1.98 33.23 24.75
N ASP A 459 1.67 32.61 23.61
CA ASP A 459 0.33 32.14 23.23
C ASP A 459 -0.04 30.76 23.80
N VAL A 460 0.93 29.99 24.30
CA VAL A 460 0.70 28.62 24.82
C VAL A 460 1.21 28.40 26.25
N LYS A 461 2.05 29.30 26.77
CA LYS A 461 2.65 29.17 28.12
C LYS A 461 1.61 28.98 29.22
N ASP A 462 0.47 29.65 29.12
CA ASP A 462 -0.59 29.62 30.13
C ASP A 462 -1.35 28.29 30.15
N ILE A 463 -1.39 27.56 29.04
CA ILE A 463 -2.04 26.25 28.92
C ILE A 463 -1.33 25.24 29.84
N TYR A 464 0.00 25.19 29.75
CA TYR A 464 0.81 24.30 30.56
C TYR A 464 0.77 24.67 32.04
N LEU A 465 0.89 25.97 32.36
CA LEU A 465 0.87 26.46 33.73
C LEU A 465 -0.48 26.19 34.40
N SER A 466 -1.58 26.36 33.69
CA SER A 466 -2.94 26.08 34.18
C SER A 466 -3.10 24.62 34.60
N PHE A 467 -2.75 23.67 33.72
CA PHE A 467 -2.88 22.25 34.05
C PHE A 467 -1.91 21.80 35.16
N LYS A 468 -0.66 22.29 35.13
CA LYS A 468 0.31 21.98 36.19
C LYS A 468 -0.17 22.51 37.54
N HIS A 469 -0.72 23.72 37.59
CA HIS A 469 -1.27 24.29 38.82
C HIS A 469 -2.42 23.44 39.38
N LEU A 470 -3.31 22.93 38.51
CA LEU A 470 -4.37 21.99 38.92
C LEU A 470 -3.80 20.70 39.53
N LEU A 471 -2.74 20.16 38.93
CA LEU A 471 -2.06 18.95 39.42
C LEU A 471 -1.40 19.19 40.79
N ASP A 472 -0.66 20.30 40.93
CA ASP A 472 0.03 20.68 42.16
C ASP A 472 -0.97 20.88 43.30
N LYS A 473 -2.06 21.63 43.05
CA LYS A 473 -3.15 21.84 44.01
C LYS A 473 -3.79 20.53 44.46
N ALA A 474 -4.06 19.61 43.53
CA ALA A 474 -4.66 18.32 43.86
C ALA A 474 -3.72 17.43 44.70
N ASN A 475 -2.40 17.52 44.46
CA ASN A 475 -1.40 16.82 45.27
C ASN A 475 -1.32 17.39 46.69
N GLU A 476 -1.33 18.72 46.84
CA GLU A 476 -1.37 19.38 48.15
C GLU A 476 -2.63 19.01 48.95
N GLU A 477 -3.79 18.96 48.31
CA GLU A 477 -5.05 18.56 48.95
C GLU A 477 -5.01 17.09 49.40
N LYS A 478 -4.45 16.18 48.60
CA LYS A 478 -4.26 14.78 48.99
C LYS A 478 -3.29 14.64 50.17
N GLU A 479 -2.18 15.38 50.17
CA GLU A 479 -1.26 15.38 51.31
C GLU A 479 -1.92 15.90 52.59
N LYS A 480 -2.71 16.98 52.49
CA LYS A 480 -3.49 17.50 53.62
C LYS A 480 -4.48 16.47 54.14
N LEU A 481 -5.17 15.76 53.24
CA LEU A 481 -6.13 14.71 53.61
C LEU A 481 -5.44 13.49 54.25
N ALA A 482 -4.27 13.09 53.75
CA ALA A 482 -3.47 12.00 54.29
C ALA A 482 -2.92 12.36 55.69
N LYS A 483 -2.42 13.58 55.88
CA LYS A 483 -1.98 14.10 57.19
C LYS A 483 -3.14 14.20 58.18
N LYS A 484 -4.35 14.57 57.71
CA LYS A 484 -5.56 14.59 58.54
C LYS A 484 -5.98 13.18 58.98
N ARG A 485 -5.94 12.19 58.08
CA ARG A 485 -6.21 10.77 58.42
C ARG A 485 -5.22 10.21 59.44
N LEU A 486 -3.93 10.53 59.34
CA LEU A 486 -2.94 10.14 60.34
C LEU A 486 -3.19 10.80 61.72
N ASN A 487 -3.65 12.04 61.74
CA ASN A 487 -3.98 12.76 62.98
C ASN A 487 -5.30 12.27 63.62
N ASP A 488 -6.27 11.83 62.82
CA ASP A 488 -7.51 11.24 63.33
C ASP A 488 -7.26 9.82 63.89
N GLU A 489 -6.41 9.00 63.24
CA GLU A 489 -6.01 7.67 63.74
C GLU A 489 -5.18 7.71 65.05
N THR A 490 -4.43 8.80 65.28
CA THR A 490 -3.67 8.99 66.53
C THR A 490 -4.56 9.43 67.69
N ASN A 491 -5.67 10.13 67.44
CA ASN A 491 -6.63 10.54 68.47
C ASN A 491 -7.56 9.40 68.94
N ASP A 492 -7.89 8.44 68.08
CA ASP A 492 -8.72 7.28 68.45
C ASP A 492 -7.96 6.23 69.29
N SER A 493 -6.62 6.27 69.32
CA SER A 493 -5.80 5.35 70.13
C SER A 493 -5.66 5.71 71.62
N CYS A 494 -6.31 6.79 72.08
CA CYS A 494 -6.24 7.26 73.47
C CYS A 494 -7.48 6.94 74.33
N ILE A 495 -8.49 6.25 73.80
CA ILE A 495 -9.69 5.88 74.56
C ILE A 495 -9.94 4.38 74.44
N GLU A 496 -9.36 3.62 75.39
CA GLU A 496 -9.83 2.34 75.97
C GLU A 496 -8.66 1.41 76.35
N VAL A 497 -8.03 1.70 77.48
CA VAL A 497 -7.35 0.66 78.29
C VAL A 497 -7.80 0.80 79.73
N LYS A 498 -8.95 0.21 80.07
CA LYS A 498 -9.23 -0.25 81.44
C LYS A 498 -10.11 -1.50 81.46
N HIS A 499 -9.52 -2.57 81.99
CA HIS A 499 -10.11 -3.77 82.58
C HIS A 499 -10.50 -4.90 81.61
N PHE A 500 -9.74 -6.00 81.62
CA PHE A 500 -10.04 -7.15 82.49
C PHE A 500 -8.83 -8.10 82.57
N VAL A 501 -8.53 -8.50 83.82
CA VAL A 501 -7.58 -9.55 84.21
C VAL A 501 -8.39 -10.84 84.34
N SER A 502 -7.92 -11.94 83.75
CA SER A 502 -7.67 -13.24 84.41
C SER A 502 -7.85 -14.44 83.47
N ASP A 503 -6.88 -15.34 83.60
CA ASP A 503 -6.93 -16.80 83.40
C ASP A 503 -7.01 -17.38 81.98
N ASN A 504 -5.89 -17.95 81.56
CA ASN A 504 -5.89 -19.14 80.71
C ASN A 504 -4.85 -20.12 81.25
N HIS A 505 -5.36 -21.17 81.90
CA HIS A 505 -4.68 -22.43 82.15
C HIS A 505 -4.83 -23.34 80.91
N ASP A 506 -3.71 -23.96 80.57
CA ASP A 506 -3.54 -25.35 80.13
C ASP A 506 -3.90 -25.84 78.70
N ASP A 507 -2.93 -26.62 78.22
CA ASP A 507 -2.96 -27.78 77.32
C ASP A 507 -3.09 -27.54 75.80
N VAL A 508 -2.03 -27.67 74.97
CA VAL A 508 -1.11 -28.80 74.64
C VAL A 508 -1.79 -29.89 73.78
N VAL A 509 -1.03 -30.34 72.77
CA VAL A 509 -1.11 -31.59 71.97
C VAL A 509 -1.97 -31.46 70.70
N THR A 510 -1.49 -31.63 69.46
CA THR A 510 -0.21 -32.07 68.85
C THR A 510 -0.20 -31.62 67.39
#